data_AF-A0A450Y9G4-F1
#
_entry.id   AF-A0A450Y9G4-F1
#
_cell.length_a   1.000
_cell.length_b   1.000
_cell.length_c   1.000
_cell.angle_alpha   90.00
_cell.angle_beta   90.00
_cell.angle_gamma   90.00
#
_symmetry.space_group_name_H-M   'P 1'
#
loop_
_entity.id
_entity.type
_entity.pdbx_description
1 polymer ?
#
loop_
_entity_poly.entity_id
_entity_poly.type
_entity_poly.pdbx_seq_one_letter_code
_entity_poly.pdbx_strand_id
1 'polypeptide(L)'
;TTVRSILQGVNANELEEAFRGYSKALLETKPTSDALTAVAIDGKTLRGSFDHFNDQKAAQILSAFCHNEKLILAHLPISSKTNEIPIAR
;
A
#
# COMPACT_ATOMS: atom_id res chain seq x y z
N THR A 1 -22.33 4.36 -15.08
CA THR A 1 -21.65 4.21 -13.78
C THR A 1 -20.16 4.41 -13.96
N THR A 2 -19.52 5.28 -13.16
CA THR A 2 -18.06 5.49 -13.20
C THR A 2 -17.38 4.69 -12.10
N VAL A 3 -16.08 4.38 -12.24
CA VAL A 3 -15.29 3.72 -11.19
C VAL A 3 -15.39 4.46 -9.86
N ARG A 4 -15.36 5.80 -9.88
CA ARG A 4 -15.54 6.64 -8.70
C ARG A 4 -16.88 6.38 -7.99
N SER A 5 -17.98 6.34 -8.75
CA SER A 5 -19.31 6.12 -8.18
C SER A 5 -19.45 4.75 -7.52
N ILE A 6 -18.77 3.73 -8.07
CA ILE A 6 -18.73 2.39 -7.46
C ILE A 6 -17.96 2.47 -6.14
N LEU A 7 -16.75 3.03 -6.15
CA LEU A 7 -15.92 3.13 -4.94
C LEU A 7 -16.60 3.92 -3.81
N GLN A 8 -17.34 4.98 -4.16
CA GLN A 8 -18.10 5.78 -3.17
C GLN A 8 -19.31 5.03 -2.59
N GLY A 9 -19.83 4.03 -3.28
CA GLY A 9 -20.96 3.22 -2.81
C GLY A 9 -20.56 2.01 -1.98
N VAL A 10 -19.26 1.71 -1.87
CA VAL A 10 -18.76 0.57 -1.07
C VAL A 10 -18.65 0.99 0.39
N ASN A 11 -19.19 0.16 1.29
CA ASN A 11 -19.00 0.33 2.72
C ASN A 11 -17.54 0.03 3.09
N ALA A 12 -16.86 1.03 3.64
CA ALA A 12 -15.44 0.93 3.98
C ALA A 12 -15.15 -0.15 5.04
N ASN A 13 -16.04 -0.33 6.02
CA ASN A 13 -15.84 -1.30 7.09
C ASN A 13 -16.03 -2.73 6.58
N GLU A 14 -17.10 -2.98 5.81
CA GLU A 14 -17.33 -4.31 5.21
C GLU A 14 -16.20 -4.69 4.25
N LEU A 15 -15.69 -3.72 3.49
CA LEU A 15 -14.55 -3.93 2.61
C LEU A 15 -13.30 -4.31 3.40
N GLU A 16 -13.00 -3.58 4.48
CA GLU A 16 -11.86 -3.86 5.36
C GLU A 16 -11.96 -5.26 5.97
N GLU A 17 -13.13 -5.63 6.52
CA GLU A 17 -13.38 -6.94 7.09
C GLU A 17 -13.17 -8.06 6.06
N ALA A 18 -13.68 -7.88 4.84
CA ALA A 18 -13.49 -8.83 3.75
C ALA A 18 -12.01 -9.00 3.36
N PHE A 19 -11.26 -7.90 3.25
CA PHE A 19 -9.82 -7.95 2.96
C PHE A 19 -9.03 -8.61 4.09
N ARG A 20 -9.41 -8.38 5.35
CA ARG A 20 -8.79 -9.03 6.52
C ARG A 20 -9.03 -10.52 6.50
N GLY A 21 -10.25 -10.97 6.20
CA GLY A 21 -10.59 -12.38 6.03
C GLY A 21 -9.80 -13.04 4.90
N TYR A 22 -9.72 -12.39 3.73
CA TYR A 22 -8.92 -12.86 2.60
C TYR A 22 -7.42 -12.99 2.94
N SER A 23 -6.86 -11.99 3.62
CA SER A 23 -5.44 -11.98 4.02
C SER A 23 -5.13 -13.13 4.98
N LYS A 24 -6.04 -13.41 5.93
CA LYS A 24 -5.90 -14.56 6.84
C LYS A 24 -5.90 -15.87 6.08
N ALA A 25 -6.84 -16.06 5.16
CA ALA A 25 -6.90 -17.26 4.33
C ALA A 25 -5.62 -17.44 3.48
N LEU A 26 -5.03 -16.35 2.99
CA LEU A 26 -3.78 -16.40 2.22
C LEU A 26 -2.61 -16.90 3.06
N LEU A 27 -2.51 -16.46 4.32
CA LEU A 27 -1.48 -16.90 5.27
C LEU A 27 -1.64 -18.37 5.68
N GLU A 28 -2.87 -18.88 5.76
CA GLU A 28 -3.14 -20.28 6.13
C GLU A 28 -2.77 -21.27 5.01
N THR A 29 -2.61 -20.80 3.77
CA THR A 29 -2.41 -21.70 2.60
C THR A 29 -0.97 -22.15 2.36
N LYS A 30 0.06 -21.60 3.04
CA LYS A 30 1.45 -22.07 2.94
C LYS A 30 2.33 -21.66 4.12
N PRO A 31 2.97 -22.61 4.82
CA PRO A 31 4.35 -22.44 5.24
C PRO A 31 5.22 -22.98 4.09
N THR A 32 6.00 -22.14 3.42
CA THR A 32 6.93 -22.69 2.42
C THR A 32 8.27 -22.01 2.51
N SER A 33 9.18 -22.78 3.12
CA SER A 33 10.62 -22.59 3.22
C SER A 33 11.08 -21.75 4.41
N ASP A 34 12.14 -22.22 5.09
CA ASP A 34 13.02 -21.45 5.98
C ASP A 34 13.76 -20.30 5.23
N ALA A 35 13.22 -19.88 4.09
CA ALA A 35 13.75 -18.81 3.27
C ALA A 35 13.43 -17.46 3.93
N LEU A 36 14.39 -16.55 3.84
CA LEU A 36 14.23 -15.19 4.30
C LEU A 36 12.99 -14.53 3.69
N THR A 37 12.21 -13.83 4.52
CA THR A 37 11.08 -13.03 4.07
C THR A 37 11.60 -11.76 3.38
N ALA A 38 11.39 -11.68 2.06
CA ALA A 38 11.72 -10.48 1.28
C ALA A 38 10.55 -9.49 1.31
N VAL A 39 10.81 -8.28 1.80
CA VAL A 39 9.86 -7.16 1.80
C VAL A 39 10.37 -6.07 0.88
N ALA A 40 9.60 -5.76 -0.17
CA ALA A 40 9.87 -4.66 -1.07
C ALA A 40 9.28 -3.36 -0.48
N ILE A 41 10.09 -2.30 -0.46
CA ILE A 41 9.68 -0.96 -0.02
C ILE A 41 9.73 -0.03 -1.24
N ASP A 42 8.61 0.58 -1.60
CA ASP A 42 8.51 1.47 -2.77
C ASP A 42 7.67 2.72 -2.47
N GLY A 43 8.09 3.86 -3.01
CA GLY A 43 7.42 5.15 -2.82
C GLY A 43 6.82 5.65 -4.13
N LYS A 44 5.49 5.76 -4.19
CA LYS A 44 4.76 6.27 -5.37
C LYS A 44 4.19 7.67 -5.11
N THR A 45 4.37 8.56 -6.08
CA THR A 45 3.67 9.85 -6.12
C THR A 45 2.33 9.67 -6.85
N LEU A 46 1.23 9.99 -6.19
CA LEU A 46 -0.11 9.93 -6.77
C LEU A 46 -0.34 11.18 -7.64
N ARG A 47 0.05 11.10 -8.92
CA ARG A 47 -0.15 12.20 -9.87
C ARG A 47 -1.64 12.55 -9.98
N GLY A 48 -1.97 13.85 -9.98
CA GLY A 48 -3.35 14.34 -10.00
C GLY A 48 -4.01 14.47 -8.63
N SER A 49 -3.34 14.09 -7.53
CA SER A 49 -3.80 14.33 -6.15
C SER A 49 -3.38 15.68 -5.57
N PHE A 50 -2.79 16.56 -6.38
CA PHE A 50 -2.41 17.90 -5.96
C PHE A 50 -3.63 18.82 -5.95
N ASP A 51 -3.63 19.80 -5.05
CA ASP A 51 -4.65 20.84 -4.99
C ASP A 51 -3.95 22.21 -5.00
N HIS A 52 -3.90 22.86 -6.16
CA HIS A 52 -3.27 24.17 -6.32
C HIS A 52 -4.01 25.28 -5.56
N PHE A 53 -5.31 25.13 -5.32
CA PHE A 53 -6.08 26.13 -4.59
C PHE A 53 -5.72 26.16 -3.11
N ASN A 54 -5.36 25.00 -2.55
CA ASN A 54 -4.94 24.84 -1.16
C ASN A 54 -3.41 24.65 -1.00
N ASP A 55 -2.61 24.93 -2.04
CA ASP A 55 -1.15 24.73 -2.10
C ASP A 55 -0.69 23.33 -1.65
N GLN A 56 -1.50 22.30 -1.91
CA GLN A 56 -1.19 20.92 -1.56
C GLN A 56 -0.44 20.23 -2.70
N LYS A 57 0.79 19.82 -2.43
CA LYS A 57 1.57 18.97 -3.33
C LYS A 57 0.92 17.60 -3.49
N ALA A 58 1.19 16.95 -4.62
CA ALA A 58 0.71 15.60 -4.86
C ALA A 58 1.11 14.65 -3.72
N ALA A 59 0.15 13.88 -3.23
CA ALA A 59 0.36 12.91 -2.17
C ALA A 59 1.40 11.87 -2.58
N GLN A 60 2.22 11.47 -1.61
CA GLN A 60 3.19 10.39 -1.76
C GLN A 60 2.84 9.27 -0.80
N ILE A 61 2.85 8.04 -1.31
CA ILE A 61 2.56 6.83 -0.53
C ILE A 61 3.80 5.93 -0.56
N LEU A 62 4.27 5.55 0.62
CA LEU A 62 5.25 4.49 0.82
C LEU A 62 4.51 3.17 1.04
N SER A 63 4.85 2.15 0.26
CA SER A 63 4.25 0.83 0.33
C SER A 63 5.27 -0.22 0.76
N ALA A 64 4.86 -1.14 1.63
CA ALA A 64 5.61 -2.34 1.98
C ALA A 64 4.88 -3.57 1.44
N PHE A 65 5.56 -4.35 0.59
CA PHE A 65 5.01 -5.53 -0.07
C PHE A 65 5.82 -6.78 0.29
N CYS A 66 5.13 -7.79 0.83
CA CYS A 66 5.72 -9.08 1.19
C CYS A 66 5.62 -10.04 0.00
N HIS A 67 6.76 -10.49 -0.52
CA HIS A 67 6.80 -11.24 -1.77
C HIS A 67 6.15 -12.64 -1.65
N ASN A 68 6.45 -13.36 -0.56
CA ASN A 68 6.04 -14.75 -0.39
C ASN A 68 4.52 -14.87 -0.22
N GLU A 69 3.97 -13.99 0.60
CA GLU A 69 2.55 -13.93 0.95
C GLU A 69 1.76 -13.13 -0.09
N LYS A 70 2.45 -12.39 -0.99
CA LYS A 70 1.84 -11.49 -1.99
C LYS A 70 0.89 -10.47 -1.34
N LEU A 71 1.27 -9.98 -0.16
CA LEU A 71 0.48 -9.06 0.64
C LEU A 71 1.14 -7.68 0.70
N ILE A 72 0.31 -6.64 0.61
CA ILE A 72 0.71 -5.31 1.04
C ILE A 72 0.56 -5.26 2.55
N LEU A 73 1.67 -5.06 3.26
CA LEU A 73 1.71 -4.99 4.72
C LEU A 73 1.29 -3.61 5.23
N ALA A 74 1.66 -2.55 4.51
CA ALA A 74 1.37 -1.18 4.90
C ALA A 74 1.40 -0.22 3.71
N HIS A 75 0.58 0.82 3.82
CA HIS A 75 0.64 2.04 3.02
C HIS A 75 0.72 3.24 3.97
N LEU A 76 1.75 4.06 3.81
CA LEU A 76 1.97 5.23 4.65
C LEU A 76 2.05 6.49 3.78
N PRO A 77 1.16 7.49 3.98
CA PRO A 77 1.36 8.81 3.41
C PRO A 77 2.63 9.44 3.96
N ILE A 78 3.51 9.92 3.08
CA ILE A 78 4.74 10.61 3.45
C ILE A 78 4.72 12.06 2.94
N SER A 79 5.23 12.97 3.75
CA SER A 79 5.22 14.42 3.46
C SER A 79 6.30 14.85 2.48
N SER A 80 7.36 14.05 2.31
CA SER A 80 8.49 14.38 1.43
C SER A 80 9.24 13.13 0.97
N LYS A 81 9.83 13.21 -0.24
CA LYS A 81 10.67 12.16 -0.81
C LYS A 81 12.09 12.34 -0.31
N THR A 82 12.57 11.43 0.53
CA THR A 82 14.01 11.32 0.83
C THR A 82 14.59 10.27 -0.11
N ASN A 83 15.21 10.70 -1.22
CA ASN A 83 15.89 9.80 -2.17
C ASN A 83 17.20 9.22 -1.61
N GLU A 84 17.45 9.32 -0.30
CA GLU A 84 18.70 8.81 0.26
C GLU A 84 18.61 7.31 0.43
N ILE A 85 19.45 6.60 -0.35
CA ILE A 85 20.06 5.36 0.09
C ILE A 85 21.31 5.80 0.85
N PRO A 86 21.33 5.86 2.19
CA PRO A 86 22.60 6.01 2.89
C PRO A 86 23.42 4.80 2.48
N ILE A 87 24.55 5.05 1.82
CA ILE A 87 25.53 4.03 1.47
C ILE A 87 25.72 3.18 2.73
N ALA A 88 25.32 1.92 2.68
CA ALA A 88 25.69 0.95 3.70
C ALA A 88 27.22 0.88 3.67
N ARG A 89 27.86 1.51 4.65
CA ARG A 89 29.29 1.34 4.93
C ARG A 89 29.50 0.00 5.63
#